data_AF-A0A420E3H9-F1
#
_entry.id   AF-A0A420E3H9-F1
#
_cell.length_a   1.000
_cell.length_b   1.000
_cell.length_c   1.000
_cell.angle_alpha   90.00
_cell.angle_beta   90.00
_cell.angle_gamma   90.00
#
_symmetry.space_group_name_H-M   'P 1'
#
loop_
_entity.id
_entity.type
_entity.pdbx_description
1 polymer ?
#
loop_
_entity_poly.entity_id
_entity_poly.type
_entity_poly.pdbx_seq_one_letter_code
_entity_poly.pdbx_strand_id
1 'polypeptide(L)'
;MKFLLHLTLFIVLTTLTQIGGLVYLLAIIIAKLKRLPILGSFLLFCSIYLVTILTIVPWVSSKAFGRVKIENNQLVNYHNILTVLCNRNYVKPELNNVLKEIGYQLNKKHPNLKVIYLDANFPFFDGFPLFPHLSHNDGKKVDISFIYKDSSGKATNSKPSNSGYGIFETPSQKETNTTAICKEKGYWQYDYPKYLTLGTNNKNLTFSNKVNKDFLEIITNLQQTQKVFIEPHLKTRLHLKSSKIRFQGCKAVRHDDHIHLQIN
;
A
#
# COMPACT_ATOMS: atom_id res chain seq x y z
N MET A 1 -19.36 3.78 -30.01
CA MET A 1 -19.34 4.46 -28.68
C MET A 1 -19.65 3.53 -27.51
N LYS A 2 -20.78 2.79 -27.49
CA LYS A 2 -21.13 1.89 -26.37
C LYS A 2 -20.12 0.75 -26.11
N PHE A 3 -19.59 0.13 -27.17
CA PHE A 3 -18.56 -0.90 -27.03
C PHE A 3 -17.27 -0.37 -26.37
N LEU A 4 -16.77 0.77 -26.85
CA LEU A 4 -15.58 1.42 -26.29
C LEU A 4 -15.75 1.75 -24.80
N LEU A 5 -16.93 2.23 -24.38
CA LEU A 5 -17.21 2.48 -22.97
C LEU A 5 -17.10 1.20 -22.12
N HIS A 6 -17.72 0.10 -22.55
CA HIS A 6 -17.66 -1.17 -21.83
C HIS A 6 -16.24 -1.74 -21.79
N LEU A 7 -15.49 -1.61 -22.88
CA LEU A 7 -14.09 -2.01 -22.94
C LEU A 7 -13.23 -1.20 -21.97
N THR A 8 -13.39 0.13 -21.95
CA THR A 8 -12.68 1.01 -21.00
C THR A 8 -13.01 0.64 -19.56
N LEU A 9 -14.29 0.45 -19.23
CA LEU A 9 -14.70 0.06 -17.87
C LEU A 9 -14.13 -1.30 -17.48
N PHE A 10 -14.14 -2.27 -18.39
CA PHE A 10 -13.52 -3.57 -18.17
C PHE A 10 -12.02 -3.43 -17.83
N ILE A 11 -11.27 -2.66 -18.63
CA ILE A 11 -9.83 -2.47 -18.43
C ILE A 11 -9.55 -1.75 -17.11
N VAL A 12 -10.26 -0.66 -16.82
CA VAL A 12 -10.08 0.13 -15.60
C VAL A 12 -10.38 -0.72 -14.36
N LEU A 13 -11.52 -1.43 -14.34
CA LEU A 13 -11.90 -2.26 -13.21
C LEU A 13 -10.91 -3.42 -13.00
N THR A 14 -10.46 -4.07 -14.07
CA THR A 14 -9.44 -5.13 -14.00
C THR A 14 -8.11 -4.58 -13.49
N THR A 15 -7.66 -3.44 -13.99
CA THR A 15 -6.37 -2.84 -13.57
C THR A 15 -6.41 -2.40 -12.10
N LEU A 16 -7.53 -1.85 -11.64
CA LEU A 16 -7.66 -1.37 -10.26
C LEU A 16 -7.83 -2.51 -9.26
N THR A 17 -8.52 -3.59 -9.63
CA THR A 17 -9.03 -4.59 -8.68
C THR A 17 -8.65 -6.05 -8.96
N GLN A 18 -7.92 -6.28 -10.05
CA GLN A 18 -7.64 -7.58 -10.70
C GLN A 18 -8.87 -8.32 -11.27
N ILE A 19 -10.02 -8.26 -10.62
CA ILE A 19 -11.20 -9.09 -10.96
C ILE A 19 -12.40 -8.29 -11.50
N GLY A 20 -12.40 -6.98 -11.31
CA GLY A 20 -13.59 -6.15 -11.47
C GLY A 20 -14.14 -6.15 -12.89
N GLY A 21 -13.28 -6.28 -13.91
CA GLY A 21 -13.75 -6.40 -15.29
C GLY A 21 -14.54 -7.68 -15.55
N LEU A 22 -14.10 -8.82 -15.02
CA LEU A 22 -14.84 -10.10 -15.16
C LEU A 22 -16.20 -10.02 -14.45
N VAL A 23 -16.22 -9.48 -13.23
CA VAL A 23 -17.46 -9.26 -12.48
C VAL A 23 -18.40 -8.30 -13.22
N TYR A 24 -17.85 -7.25 -13.82
CA TYR A 24 -18.59 -6.29 -14.62
C TYR A 24 -19.25 -6.92 -15.85
N LEU A 25 -18.52 -7.78 -16.59
CA LEU A 25 -19.09 -8.51 -17.73
C LEU A 25 -20.24 -9.41 -17.29
N LEU A 26 -20.07 -10.17 -16.20
CA LEU A 26 -21.11 -11.02 -15.65
C LEU A 26 -22.36 -10.20 -15.27
N ALA A 27 -22.17 -9.08 -14.56
CA ALA A 27 -23.26 -8.20 -14.15
C ALA A 27 -24.02 -7.63 -15.37
N ILE A 28 -23.31 -7.24 -16.43
CA ILE A 28 -23.95 -6.75 -17.67
C ILE A 28 -24.76 -7.84 -18.37
N ILE A 29 -24.22 -9.07 -18.46
CA ILE A 29 -24.93 -10.19 -19.08
C ILE A 29 -26.26 -10.43 -18.34
N ILE A 30 -26.21 -10.53 -17.01
CA ILE A 30 -27.41 -10.74 -16.19
C ILE A 30 -28.38 -9.56 -16.31
N ALA A 31 -27.88 -8.32 -16.25
CA ALA A 31 -28.70 -7.13 -16.36
C ALA A 31 -29.44 -7.05 -17.71
N LYS A 32 -28.78 -7.42 -18.82
CA LYS A 32 -29.40 -7.50 -20.14
C LYS A 32 -30.48 -8.58 -20.21
N LEU A 33 -30.20 -9.78 -19.69
CA LEU A 33 -31.16 -10.88 -19.65
C LEU A 33 -32.41 -10.53 -18.82
N LYS A 34 -32.23 -9.81 -17.72
CA LYS A 34 -33.31 -9.37 -16.82
C LYS A 34 -33.90 -8.00 -17.18
N ARG A 35 -33.44 -7.36 -18.26
CA ARG A 35 -33.85 -6.02 -18.71
C ARG A 35 -33.81 -4.96 -17.59
N LEU A 36 -32.78 -5.00 -16.75
CA LEU A 36 -32.65 -4.08 -15.63
C LEU A 36 -32.36 -2.65 -16.12
N PRO A 37 -32.89 -1.61 -15.44
CA PRO A 37 -32.48 -0.23 -15.68
C PRO A 37 -31.01 -0.01 -15.27
N ILE A 38 -30.45 1.15 -15.61
CA ILE A 38 -29.04 1.49 -15.31
C ILE A 38 -28.75 1.37 -13.82
N LEU A 39 -29.60 1.94 -12.95
CA LEU A 39 -29.44 1.85 -11.50
C LEU A 39 -29.48 0.39 -11.02
N GLY A 40 -30.40 -0.43 -11.54
CA GLY A 40 -30.48 -1.86 -11.20
C GLY A 40 -29.24 -2.64 -11.65
N SER A 41 -28.68 -2.29 -12.81
CA SER A 41 -27.44 -2.89 -13.33
C SER A 41 -26.23 -2.52 -12.47
N PHE A 42 -26.15 -1.27 -12.02
CA PHE A 42 -25.11 -0.79 -11.11
C PHE A 42 -25.19 -1.48 -9.75
N LEU A 43 -26.38 -1.53 -9.14
CA LEU A 43 -26.59 -2.24 -7.87
C LEU A 43 -26.25 -3.72 -7.99
N LEU A 44 -26.66 -4.38 -9.08
CA LEU A 44 -26.30 -5.77 -9.35
C LEU A 44 -24.78 -5.97 -9.42
N PHE A 45 -24.05 -5.09 -10.15
CA PHE A 45 -22.59 -5.14 -10.18
C PHE A 45 -21.99 -5.00 -8.79
N CYS A 46 -22.41 -4.00 -8.01
CA CYS A 46 -21.92 -3.79 -6.65
C CYS A 46 -22.19 -5.01 -5.76
N SER A 47 -23.38 -5.60 -5.83
CA SER A 47 -23.74 -6.79 -5.05
C SER A 47 -22.88 -7.99 -5.44
N ILE A 48 -22.76 -8.31 -6.74
CA ILE A 48 -21.92 -9.43 -7.20
C ILE A 48 -20.47 -9.20 -6.81
N TYR A 49 -19.96 -7.97 -6.99
CA TYR A 49 -18.58 -7.62 -6.64
C TYR A 49 -18.31 -7.81 -5.15
N LEU A 50 -19.16 -7.27 -4.27
CA LEU A 50 -19.02 -7.41 -2.82
C LEU A 50 -19.07 -8.88 -2.39
N VAL A 51 -20.04 -9.66 -2.88
CA VAL A 51 -20.10 -11.10 -2.60
C VAL A 51 -18.81 -11.78 -3.06
N THR A 52 -18.35 -11.49 -4.27
CA THR A 52 -17.14 -12.09 -4.86
C THR A 52 -15.90 -11.81 -4.01
N ILE A 53 -15.66 -10.57 -3.59
CA ILE A 53 -14.47 -10.21 -2.78
C ILE A 53 -14.55 -10.71 -1.33
N LEU A 54 -15.77 -10.95 -0.81
CA LEU A 54 -15.97 -11.42 0.57
C LEU A 54 -15.90 -12.95 0.68
N THR A 55 -16.29 -13.69 -0.36
CA THR A 55 -16.38 -15.16 -0.30
C THR A 55 -15.44 -15.85 -1.29
N ILE A 56 -15.65 -15.63 -2.59
CA ILE A 56 -14.96 -16.37 -3.66
C ILE A 56 -13.47 -16.05 -3.68
N VAL A 57 -13.12 -14.76 -3.70
CA VAL A 57 -11.71 -14.34 -3.87
C VAL A 57 -10.84 -14.84 -2.71
N PRO A 58 -11.15 -14.65 -1.41
CA PRO A 58 -10.34 -15.20 -0.32
C PRO A 58 -10.14 -16.72 -0.41
N TRP A 59 -11.21 -17.44 -0.74
CA TRP A 59 -11.17 -18.91 -0.83
C TRP A 59 -10.29 -19.38 -1.99
N VAL A 60 -10.50 -18.87 -3.21
CA VAL A 60 -9.70 -19.23 -4.39
C VAL A 60 -8.24 -18.80 -4.20
N SER A 61 -8.02 -17.56 -3.74
CA SER A 61 -6.71 -16.96 -3.52
C SER A 61 -5.84 -17.81 -2.60
N SER A 62 -6.41 -18.24 -1.47
CA SER A 62 -5.67 -19.02 -0.48
C SER A 62 -5.41 -20.45 -0.94
N LYS A 63 -6.39 -21.11 -1.58
CA LYS A 63 -6.29 -22.51 -1.98
C LYS A 63 -5.48 -22.74 -3.25
N ALA A 64 -5.61 -21.87 -4.25
CA ALA A 64 -4.98 -22.07 -5.56
C ALA A 64 -3.72 -21.22 -5.76
N PHE A 65 -3.61 -20.05 -5.10
CA PHE A 65 -2.54 -19.09 -5.36
C PHE A 65 -1.64 -18.81 -4.15
N GLY A 66 -1.91 -19.41 -2.99
CA GLY A 66 -1.11 -19.21 -1.77
C GLY A 66 -1.12 -17.75 -1.30
N ARG A 67 -2.21 -17.02 -1.55
CA ARG A 67 -2.39 -15.62 -1.16
C ARG A 67 -3.51 -15.49 -0.14
N VAL A 68 -3.24 -14.72 0.92
CA VAL A 68 -4.19 -14.45 2.00
C VAL A 68 -4.37 -12.95 2.17
N LYS A 69 -5.55 -12.52 2.62
CA LYS A 69 -5.77 -11.12 3.01
C LYS A 69 -4.87 -10.79 4.21
N ILE A 70 -4.32 -9.59 4.25
CA ILE A 70 -3.67 -9.07 5.45
C ILE A 70 -4.71 -9.05 6.59
N GLU A 71 -4.34 -9.63 7.72
CA GLU A 71 -5.23 -9.72 8.89
C GLU A 71 -5.25 -8.39 9.65
N ASN A 72 -6.39 -7.72 9.66
CA ASN A 72 -6.60 -6.51 10.46
C ASN A 72 -6.92 -6.88 11.91
N ASN A 73 -6.22 -6.26 12.86
CA ASN A 73 -6.43 -6.47 14.29
C ASN A 73 -5.99 -5.22 15.09
N GLN A 74 -5.79 -5.38 16.39
CA GLN A 74 -5.39 -4.27 17.27
C GLN A 74 -3.95 -3.77 17.02
N LEU A 75 -3.11 -4.52 16.30
CA LEU A 75 -1.70 -4.27 16.07
C LEU A 75 -1.37 -3.94 14.61
N VAL A 76 -2.20 -4.39 13.66
CA VAL A 76 -2.02 -4.19 12.21
C VAL A 76 -3.34 -3.73 11.61
N ASN A 77 -3.35 -2.67 10.81
CA ASN A 77 -4.56 -2.20 10.13
C ASN A 77 -4.24 -1.52 8.79
N TYR A 78 -5.22 -1.47 7.88
CA TYR A 78 -5.10 -0.68 6.66
C TYR A 78 -5.21 0.82 6.98
N HIS A 79 -4.59 1.64 6.13
CA HIS A 79 -4.86 3.08 6.13
C HIS A 79 -6.19 3.42 5.47
N ASN A 80 -6.46 2.85 4.29
CA ASN A 80 -7.61 3.19 3.47
C ASN A 80 -8.41 1.93 3.08
N ILE A 81 -9.73 1.98 3.26
CA ILE A 81 -10.64 0.88 2.90
C ILE A 81 -10.60 0.57 1.40
N LEU A 82 -10.22 1.53 0.56
CA LEU A 82 -10.04 1.33 -0.89
C LEU A 82 -9.01 0.26 -1.20
N THR A 83 -7.95 0.11 -0.40
CA THR A 83 -6.97 -0.98 -0.55
C THR A 83 -7.65 -2.34 -0.41
N VAL A 84 -8.62 -2.48 0.51
CA VAL A 84 -9.39 -3.71 0.69
C VAL A 84 -10.41 -3.90 -0.42
N LEU A 85 -11.18 -2.86 -0.74
CA LEU A 85 -12.21 -2.92 -1.79
C LEU A 85 -11.61 -3.19 -3.18
N CYS A 86 -10.38 -2.76 -3.42
CA CYS A 86 -9.65 -3.03 -4.66
C CYS A 86 -8.82 -4.31 -4.61
N ASN A 87 -8.95 -5.16 -3.59
CA ASN A 87 -8.18 -6.40 -3.43
C ASN A 87 -6.64 -6.19 -3.45
N ARG A 88 -6.15 -5.04 -2.99
CA ARG A 88 -4.72 -4.70 -2.94
C ARG A 88 -4.05 -5.07 -1.61
N ASN A 89 -4.74 -5.81 -0.76
CA ASN A 89 -4.30 -6.22 0.58
C ASN A 89 -4.02 -7.72 0.69
N TYR A 90 -3.61 -8.37 -0.40
CA TYR A 90 -3.25 -9.79 -0.40
C TYR A 90 -1.74 -9.98 -0.35
N VAL A 91 -1.29 -10.96 0.43
CA VAL A 91 0.12 -11.29 0.65
C VAL A 91 0.31 -12.79 0.79
N LYS A 92 1.56 -13.25 0.77
CA LYS A 92 1.87 -14.61 1.24
C LYS A 92 1.68 -14.72 2.76
N PRO A 93 1.28 -15.90 3.30
CA PRO A 93 1.08 -16.09 4.73
C PRO A 93 2.27 -15.65 5.60
N GLU A 94 3.49 -15.84 5.11
CA GLU A 94 4.73 -15.46 5.79
C GLU A 94 4.82 -13.95 6.04
N LEU A 95 4.42 -13.12 5.07
CA LEU A 95 4.40 -11.67 5.23
C LEU A 95 3.34 -11.25 6.24
N ASN A 96 2.22 -11.96 6.29
CA ASN A 96 1.18 -11.74 7.29
C ASN A 96 1.71 -11.97 8.71
N ASN A 97 2.48 -13.04 8.91
CA ASN A 97 3.11 -13.34 10.20
C ASN A 97 4.18 -12.30 10.55
N VAL A 98 4.97 -11.85 9.57
CA VAL A 98 5.95 -10.77 9.76
C VAL A 98 5.25 -9.47 10.19
N LEU A 99 4.13 -9.09 9.57
CA LEU A 99 3.38 -7.90 9.96
C LEU A 99 2.83 -8.00 11.39
N LYS A 100 2.32 -9.17 11.80
CA LYS A 100 1.86 -9.42 13.17
C LYS A 100 3.00 -9.25 14.18
N GLU A 101 4.17 -9.82 13.90
CA GLU A 101 5.34 -9.71 14.77
C GLU A 101 5.84 -8.26 14.88
N ILE A 102 5.94 -7.56 13.75
CA ILE A 102 6.29 -6.14 13.74
C ILE A 102 5.28 -5.34 14.58
N GLY A 103 3.99 -5.59 14.40
CA GLY A 103 2.92 -4.93 15.16
C GLY A 103 3.02 -5.18 16.66
N TYR A 104 3.29 -6.42 17.06
CA TYR A 104 3.51 -6.79 18.46
C TYR A 104 4.71 -6.06 19.07
N GLN A 105 5.86 -6.10 18.42
CA GLN A 105 7.09 -5.45 18.90
C GLN A 105 6.96 -3.92 18.95
N LEU A 106 6.30 -3.32 17.94
CA LEU A 106 6.05 -1.88 17.90
C LEU A 106 5.16 -1.47 19.06
N ASN A 107 4.04 -2.17 19.28
CA ASN A 107 3.11 -1.87 20.35
C ASN A 107 3.74 -2.06 21.75
N LYS A 108 4.55 -3.11 21.91
CA LYS A 108 5.31 -3.37 23.14
C LYS A 108 6.27 -2.22 23.48
N LYS A 109 6.95 -1.65 22.48
CA LYS A 109 7.90 -0.55 22.68
C LYS A 109 7.22 0.81 22.75
N HIS A 110 6.12 0.99 22.02
CA HIS A 110 5.34 2.22 21.92
C HIS A 110 3.84 1.88 22.07
N PRO A 111 3.32 1.87 23.31
CA PRO A 111 1.95 1.47 23.58
C PRO A 111 0.91 2.23 22.74
N ASN A 112 -0.08 1.49 22.25
CA ASN A 112 -1.19 1.96 21.39
C ASN A 112 -0.81 2.25 19.94
N LEU A 113 0.46 2.15 19.54
CA LEU A 113 0.82 2.22 18.12
C LEU A 113 0.56 0.89 17.41
N LYS A 114 0.20 1.03 16.15
CA LYS A 114 -0.08 -0.06 15.20
C LYS A 114 0.77 0.06 13.96
N VAL A 115 0.97 -1.06 13.25
CA VAL A 115 1.43 -1.06 11.86
C VAL A 115 0.26 -0.64 10.98
N ILE A 116 0.45 0.42 10.21
CA ILE A 116 -0.53 0.88 9.22
C ILE A 116 0.00 0.56 7.83
N TYR A 117 -0.61 -0.41 7.16
CA TYR A 117 -0.23 -0.80 5.81
C TYR A 117 -1.00 -0.02 4.73
N LEU A 118 -0.37 0.13 3.57
CA LEU A 118 -0.87 0.76 2.36
C LEU A 118 -1.08 -0.31 1.29
N ASP A 119 -0.56 -0.16 0.06
CA ASP A 119 -0.69 -1.22 -0.95
C ASP A 119 0.23 -2.42 -0.66
N ALA A 120 -0.31 -3.62 -0.83
CA ALA A 120 0.41 -4.90 -0.81
C ALA A 120 0.35 -5.51 -2.20
N ASN A 121 -0.32 -6.64 -2.42
CA ASN A 121 -0.44 -7.31 -3.72
C ASN A 121 -1.90 -7.71 -4.00
N PHE A 122 -2.16 -8.14 -5.24
CA PHE A 122 -3.43 -8.70 -5.68
C PHE A 122 -3.59 -10.19 -5.30
N PRO A 123 -4.82 -10.73 -5.28
CA PRO A 123 -5.10 -12.08 -4.79
C PRO A 123 -4.60 -13.22 -5.69
N PHE A 124 -4.47 -13.02 -7.00
CA PHE A 124 -4.24 -14.12 -7.94
C PHE A 124 -2.95 -13.96 -8.73
N PHE A 125 -2.19 -15.05 -8.81
CA PHE A 125 -0.96 -15.26 -9.60
C PHE A 125 0.12 -14.17 -9.53
N ASP A 126 1.35 -14.55 -9.87
CA ASP A 126 2.46 -13.61 -9.87
C ASP A 126 2.45 -12.76 -11.16
N GLY A 127 3.03 -11.56 -11.09
CA GLY A 127 3.28 -10.73 -12.27
C GLY A 127 2.13 -9.83 -12.72
N PHE A 128 0.94 -9.90 -12.11
CA PHE A 128 -0.13 -8.96 -12.43
C PHE A 128 0.28 -7.53 -12.04
N PRO A 129 0.22 -6.55 -12.95
CA PRO A 129 0.75 -5.21 -12.69
C PRO A 129 -0.12 -4.44 -11.69
N LEU A 130 0.44 -4.15 -10.51
CA LEU A 130 -0.17 -3.26 -9.53
C LEU A 130 0.31 -1.83 -9.79
N PHE A 131 -0.47 -1.02 -10.50
CA PHE A 131 -0.11 0.39 -10.70
C PHE A 131 -0.40 1.24 -9.45
N PRO A 132 0.52 2.12 -9.02
CA PRO A 132 1.88 2.35 -9.57
C PRO A 132 2.98 1.43 -9.00
N HIS A 133 2.67 0.62 -7.98
CA HIS A 133 3.58 -0.28 -7.24
C HIS A 133 4.00 -1.56 -8.01
N LEU A 134 4.65 -1.41 -9.17
CA LEU A 134 4.94 -2.52 -10.09
C LEU A 134 5.77 -3.67 -9.49
N SER A 135 6.57 -3.41 -8.45
CA SER A 135 7.36 -4.46 -7.80
C SER A 135 6.51 -5.40 -6.93
N HIS A 136 5.28 -5.00 -6.55
CA HIS A 136 4.38 -5.76 -5.71
C HIS A 136 3.62 -6.81 -6.54
N ASN A 137 4.35 -7.80 -7.02
CA ASN A 137 3.87 -8.76 -8.00
C ASN A 137 3.91 -10.23 -7.52
N ASP A 138 4.34 -10.48 -6.27
CA ASP A 138 4.65 -11.83 -5.76
C ASP A 138 4.14 -12.08 -4.32
N GLY A 139 3.38 -11.13 -3.75
CA GLY A 139 2.83 -11.22 -2.39
C GLY A 139 3.87 -11.13 -1.28
N LYS A 140 5.12 -10.78 -1.60
CA LYS A 140 6.22 -10.65 -0.62
C LYS A 140 6.52 -9.21 -0.23
N LYS A 141 5.72 -8.26 -0.72
CA LYS A 141 5.96 -6.82 -0.54
C LYS A 141 4.73 -6.11 -0.02
N VAL A 142 4.96 -5.12 0.83
CA VAL A 142 3.92 -4.27 1.40
C VAL A 142 4.51 -2.91 1.71
N ASP A 143 3.75 -1.87 1.40
CA ASP A 143 4.05 -0.53 1.82
C ASP A 143 3.43 -0.29 3.20
N ILE A 144 4.20 0.34 4.08
CA ILE A 144 3.83 0.61 5.46
C ILE A 144 4.06 2.09 5.68
N SER A 145 3.09 2.77 6.27
CA SER A 145 3.29 4.18 6.55
C SER A 145 4.23 4.41 7.74
N PHE A 146 5.00 5.50 7.67
CA PHE A 146 5.70 6.05 8.82
C PHE A 146 4.75 6.45 9.97
N ILE A 147 5.34 6.61 11.15
CA ILE A 147 4.69 7.13 12.35
C ILE A 147 4.95 8.62 12.50
N TYR A 148 3.91 9.37 12.83
CA TYR A 148 3.95 10.83 13.00
C TYR A 148 3.64 11.19 14.45
N LYS A 149 3.90 12.45 14.80
CA LYS A 149 3.48 13.09 16.04
C LYS A 149 2.38 14.09 15.74
N ASP A 150 1.40 14.18 16.63
CA ASP A 150 0.41 15.25 16.63
C ASP A 150 1.00 16.58 17.16
N SER A 151 0.17 17.61 17.22
CA SER A 151 0.55 18.93 17.73
C SER A 151 0.95 18.95 19.21
N SER A 152 0.58 17.92 19.99
CA SER A 152 1.03 17.75 21.38
C SER A 152 2.39 17.05 21.47
N GLY A 153 2.95 16.61 20.34
CA GLY A 153 4.19 15.84 20.27
C GLY A 153 4.00 14.35 20.53
N LYS A 154 2.76 13.86 20.70
CA LYS A 154 2.46 12.45 20.94
C LYS A 154 2.46 11.67 19.64
N ALA A 155 3.11 10.50 19.63
CA ALA A 155 3.11 9.61 18.48
C ALA A 155 1.69 9.09 18.18
N THR A 156 1.33 9.03 16.90
CA THR A 156 -0.02 8.71 16.45
C THR A 156 -0.03 7.85 15.19
N ASN A 157 -1.08 7.05 15.04
CA ASN A 157 -1.38 6.34 13.80
C ASN A 157 -2.11 7.20 12.76
N SER A 158 -2.33 8.49 13.02
CA SER A 158 -2.82 9.45 12.01
C SER A 158 -1.80 9.65 10.89
N LYS A 159 -2.27 10.08 9.72
CA LYS A 159 -1.47 10.22 8.49
C LYS A 159 -1.68 11.57 7.81
N PRO A 160 -0.65 12.11 7.16
CA PRO A 160 -0.72 13.43 6.53
C PRO A 160 -1.64 13.46 5.31
N SER A 161 -1.73 12.35 4.56
CA SER A 161 -2.59 12.22 3.38
C SER A 161 -3.67 11.14 3.54
N ASN A 162 -4.74 11.28 2.76
CA ASN A 162 -5.86 10.34 2.76
C ASN A 162 -5.55 9.04 2.02
N SER A 163 -4.63 9.08 1.05
CA SER A 163 -4.10 7.88 0.40
C SER A 163 -3.02 7.18 1.21
N GLY A 164 -2.32 7.91 2.10
CA GLY A 164 -1.12 7.43 2.78
C GLY A 164 0.17 7.70 2.01
N TYR A 165 0.07 8.24 0.78
CA TYR A 165 1.19 8.58 -0.09
C TYR A 165 1.24 10.09 -0.39
N GLY A 166 2.36 10.57 -0.93
CA GLY A 166 2.49 11.86 -1.59
C GLY A 166 2.81 13.06 -0.69
N ILE A 167 2.91 12.87 0.63
CA ILE A 167 3.42 13.89 1.55
C ILE A 167 4.78 13.43 2.03
N PHE A 168 5.83 14.02 1.45
CA PHE A 168 7.20 13.58 1.59
C PHE A 168 7.91 14.27 2.75
N GLU A 169 8.69 13.49 3.49
CA GLU A 169 9.70 14.02 4.40
C GLU A 169 10.82 14.67 3.59
N THR A 170 10.95 15.98 3.75
CA THR A 170 11.97 16.74 3.02
C THR A 170 13.33 16.60 3.70
N PRO A 171 14.44 16.50 2.95
CA PRO A 171 15.78 16.52 3.52
C PRO A 171 16.05 17.86 4.19
N SER A 172 16.76 17.84 5.32
CA SER A 172 17.27 19.06 5.94
C SER A 172 18.39 19.68 5.11
N GLN A 173 18.76 20.92 5.39
CA GLN A 173 19.87 21.62 4.70
C GLN A 173 21.22 20.87 4.78
N LYS A 174 21.40 20.02 5.79
CA LYS A 174 22.62 19.22 5.98
C LYS A 174 22.55 17.83 5.37
N GLU A 175 21.39 17.44 4.83
CA GLU A 175 21.16 16.12 4.24
C GLU A 175 21.18 16.21 2.71
N THR A 176 21.68 15.16 2.07
CA THR A 176 21.67 15.06 0.61
C THR A 176 20.24 15.09 0.07
N ASN A 177 19.97 16.04 -0.83
CA ASN A 177 18.68 16.13 -1.50
C ASN A 177 18.61 15.18 -2.70
N THR A 178 18.40 13.88 -2.41
CA THR A 178 18.25 12.83 -3.44
C THR A 178 17.17 13.18 -4.46
N THR A 179 16.07 13.81 -4.04
CA THR A 179 14.99 14.26 -4.92
C THR A 179 15.48 15.24 -5.98
N ALA A 180 16.24 16.27 -5.58
CA ALA A 180 16.83 17.22 -6.53
C ALA A 180 17.78 16.49 -7.50
N ILE A 181 18.69 15.65 -6.96
CA ILE A 181 19.66 14.89 -7.76
C ILE A 181 18.97 13.98 -8.78
N CYS A 182 17.91 13.27 -8.39
CA CYS A 182 17.17 12.39 -9.30
C CYS A 182 16.44 13.19 -10.38
N LYS A 183 15.82 14.33 -10.04
CA LYS A 183 15.13 15.17 -11.02
C LYS A 183 16.09 15.84 -12.01
N GLU A 184 17.26 16.29 -11.55
CA GLU A 184 18.33 16.81 -12.41
C GLU A 184 18.83 15.77 -13.42
N LYS A 185 18.80 14.48 -13.06
CA LYS A 185 19.11 13.35 -13.95
C LYS A 185 17.97 12.99 -14.92
N GLY A 186 16.90 13.77 -14.97
CA GLY A 186 15.77 13.57 -15.89
C GLY A 186 14.66 12.64 -15.37
N TYR A 187 14.73 12.18 -14.12
CA TYR A 187 13.67 11.35 -13.52
C TYR A 187 12.50 12.22 -13.03
N TRP A 188 11.73 12.76 -13.98
CA TRP A 188 10.60 13.65 -13.70
C TRP A 188 9.51 12.98 -12.84
N GLN A 189 9.35 11.65 -12.94
CA GLN A 189 8.34 10.88 -12.21
C GLN A 189 8.67 10.68 -10.72
N TYR A 190 9.89 11.04 -10.29
CA TYR A 190 10.41 10.70 -8.96
C TYR A 190 9.52 11.19 -7.80
N ASP A 191 8.92 12.37 -7.96
CA ASP A 191 8.00 12.99 -6.98
C ASP A 191 6.52 12.93 -7.39
N TYR A 192 6.17 12.17 -8.44
CA TYR A 192 4.81 12.08 -8.98
C TYR A 192 3.73 11.73 -7.94
N PRO A 193 3.98 10.87 -6.92
CA PRO A 193 2.98 10.56 -5.90
C PRO A 193 2.42 11.77 -5.13
N LYS A 194 3.04 12.96 -5.21
CA LYS A 194 2.47 14.21 -4.65
C LYS A 194 1.06 14.54 -5.16
N TYR A 195 0.70 14.05 -6.36
CA TYR A 195 -0.64 14.24 -6.92
C TYR A 195 -1.64 13.16 -6.49
N LEU A 196 -1.19 12.14 -5.75
CA LEU A 196 -1.99 10.99 -5.32
C LEU A 196 -2.32 11.05 -3.83
N THR A 197 -2.26 12.21 -3.18
CA THR A 197 -2.56 12.36 -1.74
C THR A 197 -4.02 12.10 -1.38
N LEU A 198 -4.94 12.30 -2.34
CA LEU A 198 -6.39 12.29 -2.15
C LEU A 198 -6.87 13.27 -1.06
N GLY A 199 -6.12 14.37 -0.88
CA GLY A 199 -6.36 15.37 0.15
C GLY A 199 -5.49 15.19 1.39
N THR A 200 -5.40 16.25 2.19
CA THR A 200 -4.57 16.32 3.39
C THR A 200 -5.44 16.71 4.58
N ASN A 201 -5.81 15.73 5.40
CA ASN A 201 -6.70 15.97 6.54
C ASN A 201 -5.94 16.41 7.80
N ASN A 202 -4.62 16.18 7.89
CA ASN A 202 -3.84 16.41 9.12
C ASN A 202 -2.53 17.17 8.84
N LYS A 203 -2.63 18.48 8.57
CA LYS A 203 -1.49 19.34 8.19
C LYS A 203 -0.45 19.54 9.30
N ASN A 204 -0.82 19.29 10.57
CA ASN A 204 0.04 19.54 11.73
C ASN A 204 0.82 18.31 12.20
N LEU A 205 0.78 17.22 11.43
CA LEU A 205 1.56 16.03 11.74
C LEU A 205 3.03 16.26 11.43
N THR A 206 3.90 15.83 12.34
CA THR A 206 5.36 15.91 12.15
C THR A 206 5.99 14.53 12.27
N PHE A 207 7.03 14.26 11.48
CA PHE A 207 7.70 12.97 11.52
C PHE A 207 8.29 12.64 12.89
N SER A 208 8.09 11.41 13.35
CA SER A 208 8.64 10.96 14.63
C SER A 208 10.00 10.28 14.45
N ASN A 209 11.10 11.03 14.54
CA ASN A 209 12.46 10.46 14.39
C ASN A 209 12.71 9.27 15.33
N LYS A 210 12.42 9.42 16.63
CA LYS A 210 12.66 8.37 17.62
C LYS A 210 11.84 7.11 17.32
N VAL A 211 10.54 7.26 17.05
CA VAL A 211 9.65 6.11 16.84
C VAL A 211 9.92 5.43 15.51
N ASN A 212 10.17 6.18 14.42
CA ASN A 212 10.49 5.56 13.14
C ASN A 212 11.86 4.87 13.14
N LYS A 213 12.83 5.38 13.90
CA LYS A 213 14.10 4.67 14.12
C LYS A 213 13.83 3.30 14.75
N ASP A 214 13.12 3.30 15.88
CA ASP A 214 12.75 2.07 16.59
C ASP A 214 11.97 1.10 15.68
N PHE A 215 11.04 1.64 14.89
CA PHE A 215 10.19 0.88 13.99
C PHE A 215 11.00 0.20 12.87
N LEU A 216 11.90 0.94 12.23
CA LEU A 216 12.78 0.40 11.18
C LEU A 216 13.81 -0.59 11.74
N GLU A 217 14.30 -0.39 12.95
CA GLU A 217 15.15 -1.37 13.66
C GLU A 217 14.37 -2.67 13.93
N ILE A 218 13.13 -2.60 14.42
CA ILE A 218 12.26 -3.78 14.59
C ILE A 218 12.12 -4.53 13.25
N ILE A 219 11.74 -3.82 12.18
CA ILE A 219 11.53 -4.42 10.86
C ILE A 219 12.80 -5.11 10.36
N THR A 220 13.95 -4.44 10.47
CA THR A 220 15.21 -4.95 9.89
C THR A 220 15.87 -6.05 10.72
N ASN A 221 15.56 -6.16 12.02
CA ASN A 221 16.04 -7.23 12.89
C ASN A 221 15.36 -8.57 12.64
N LEU A 222 14.18 -8.60 12.01
CA LEU A 222 13.53 -9.86 11.63
C LEU A 222 14.31 -10.57 10.52
N GLN A 223 14.57 -11.86 10.70
CA GLN A 223 15.34 -12.69 9.76
C GLN A 223 14.65 -12.79 8.38
N GLN A 224 13.32 -12.77 8.38
CA GLN A 224 12.46 -12.85 7.20
C GLN A 224 12.55 -11.59 6.33
N THR A 225 12.91 -10.45 6.91
CA THR A 225 13.07 -9.19 6.18
C THR A 225 14.27 -9.28 5.25
N GLN A 226 14.01 -9.21 3.95
CA GLN A 226 15.03 -9.21 2.91
C GLN A 226 15.54 -7.80 2.63
N LYS A 227 14.60 -6.85 2.51
CA LYS A 227 14.89 -5.50 2.05
C LYS A 227 13.86 -4.51 2.56
N VAL A 228 14.34 -3.31 2.88
CA VAL A 228 13.52 -2.15 3.21
C VAL A 228 13.98 -0.98 2.35
N PHE A 229 13.06 -0.31 1.65
CA PHE A 229 13.37 0.94 0.96
C PHE A 229 12.79 2.14 1.74
N ILE A 230 13.67 3.11 1.95
CA ILE A 230 13.38 4.47 2.39
C ILE A 230 14.38 5.41 1.70
N GLU A 231 14.13 6.71 1.68
CA GLU A 231 15.10 7.65 1.12
C GLU A 231 16.43 7.68 1.87
N PRO A 232 17.57 7.92 1.18
CA PRO A 232 18.89 7.99 1.79
C PRO A 232 18.99 8.97 2.95
N HIS A 233 18.34 10.13 2.84
CA HIS A 233 18.37 11.14 3.88
C HIS A 233 17.72 10.66 5.19
N LEU A 234 16.64 9.87 5.12
CA LEU A 234 16.00 9.28 6.30
C LEU A 234 16.89 8.23 6.96
N LYS A 235 17.61 7.43 6.17
CA LYS A 235 18.60 6.47 6.70
C LYS A 235 19.67 7.20 7.54
N THR A 236 20.17 8.32 7.04
CA THR A 236 21.14 9.17 7.75
C THR A 236 20.52 9.83 8.98
N ARG A 237 19.36 10.47 8.83
CA ARG A 237 18.61 11.16 9.91
C ARG A 237 18.36 10.27 11.12
N LEU A 238 18.00 9.02 10.86
CA LEU A 238 17.63 8.04 11.88
C LEU A 238 18.83 7.21 12.37
N HIS A 239 20.03 7.46 11.82
CA HIS A 239 21.27 6.74 12.14
C HIS A 239 21.13 5.21 11.99
N LEU A 240 20.44 4.76 10.95
CA LEU A 240 20.13 3.34 10.75
C LEU A 240 21.31 2.61 10.10
N LYS A 241 21.72 1.49 10.72
CA LYS A 241 22.94 0.75 10.34
C LYS A 241 22.69 -0.51 9.50
N SER A 242 21.46 -1.02 9.45
CA SER A 242 21.16 -2.28 8.77
C SER A 242 21.45 -2.21 7.25
N SER A 243 22.11 -3.24 6.73
CA SER A 243 22.36 -3.43 5.29
C SER A 243 21.10 -3.80 4.50
N LYS A 244 20.02 -4.17 5.20
CA LYS A 244 18.70 -4.42 4.61
C LYS A 244 18.03 -3.12 4.15
N ILE A 245 18.41 -1.97 4.70
CA ILE A 245 17.91 -0.66 4.29
C ILE A 245 18.69 -0.15 3.09
N ARG A 246 17.98 -0.02 1.97
CA ARG A 246 18.55 0.31 0.67
C ARG A 246 17.85 1.50 0.05
N PHE A 247 18.55 2.11 -0.91
CA PHE A 247 17.95 3.07 -1.82
C PHE A 247 17.42 2.32 -3.05
N GLN A 248 16.18 2.63 -3.46
CA GLN A 248 15.51 2.02 -4.61
C GLN A 248 16.05 2.53 -5.96
N GLY A 249 16.78 3.65 -5.97
CA GLY A 249 17.29 4.27 -7.18
C GLY A 249 16.27 5.24 -7.83
N CYS A 250 16.77 6.19 -8.63
CA CYS A 250 15.94 7.25 -9.22
C CYS A 250 14.90 6.78 -10.25
N LYS A 251 15.00 5.53 -10.74
CA LYS A 251 14.03 4.96 -11.69
C LYS A 251 12.66 4.68 -11.04
N ALA A 252 12.64 4.47 -9.72
CA ALA A 252 11.42 4.31 -8.93
C ALA A 252 11.07 5.62 -8.22
N VAL A 253 9.82 5.76 -7.80
CA VAL A 253 9.38 6.91 -6.99
C VAL A 253 10.10 6.95 -5.64
N ARG A 254 10.15 8.14 -5.03
CA ARG A 254 10.75 8.33 -3.70
C ARG A 254 9.99 7.61 -2.59
N HIS A 255 10.71 7.21 -1.53
CA HIS A 255 10.19 6.47 -0.37
C HIS A 255 10.47 7.22 0.94
N ASP A 256 10.05 8.49 0.98
CA ASP A 256 10.09 9.34 2.17
C ASP A 256 8.70 9.82 2.61
N ASP A 257 7.64 9.20 2.07
CA ASP A 257 6.27 9.25 2.56
C ASP A 257 5.82 7.91 3.19
N HIS A 258 6.49 6.80 2.83
CA HIS A 258 6.23 5.45 3.35
C HIS A 258 7.51 4.58 3.41
N ILE A 259 7.38 3.41 4.04
CA ILE A 259 8.36 2.33 4.12
C ILE A 259 7.93 1.23 3.16
N HIS A 260 8.78 0.84 2.21
CA HIS A 260 8.53 -0.36 1.42
C HIS A 260 9.26 -1.56 2.05
N LEU A 261 8.51 -2.59 2.43
CA LEU A 261 9.03 -3.82 3.04
C LEU A 261 8.95 -4.98 2.05
N GLN A 262 10.05 -5.73 1.92
CA GLN A 262 10.13 -7.00 1.21
C GLN A 262 10.68 -8.11 2.12
N ILE A 263 10.04 -9.28 2.07
CA ILE A 263 10.50 -10.51 2.75
C ILE A 263 11.17 -11.50 1.78
N ASN A 264 11.89 -12.49 2.32
CA ASN A 264 12.64 -13.50 1.58
C ASN A 264 11.76 -14.40 0.68
#